data_AF-A0A2B7GVG5-F1
#
_entry.id   AF-A0A2B7GVG5-F1
#
_cell.length_a   1.000
_cell.length_b   1.000
_cell.length_c   1.000
_cell.angle_alpha   90.00
_cell.angle_beta   90.00
_cell.angle_gamma   90.00
#
_symmetry.space_group_name_H-M   'P 1'
#
loop_
_entity.id
_entity.type
_entity.pdbx_description
1 polymer ?
#
loop_
_entity_poly.entity_id
_entity_poly.type
_entity_poly.pdbx_seq_one_letter_code
_entity_poly.pdbx_strand_id
1 'polypeptide(L)'
;MTSIRDLLGESLGVGETYRLRLEEHDGTLVADHPNDSSPMDIAVVEGLDGLEERPPAEPVTVEIVGRVVDGRIAGRVVEPGRRTAERSH
;
A
#
# COMPACT_ATOMS: atom_id res chain seq x y z
N MET A 1 -5.45 27.97 9.58
CA MET A 1 -6.65 27.28 9.12
C MET A 1 -6.19 25.91 8.66
N THR A 2 -6.35 24.90 9.53
CA THR A 2 -6.10 23.49 9.19
C THR A 2 -7.45 22.82 9.31
N SER A 3 -8.01 22.39 8.18
CA SER A 3 -9.26 21.64 8.18
C SER A 3 -9.00 20.24 8.73
N ILE A 4 -9.99 19.61 9.38
CA ILE A 4 -9.91 18.21 9.83
C ILE A 4 -9.52 17.25 8.69
N ARG A 5 -9.84 17.60 7.44
CA ARG A 5 -9.38 16.89 6.24
C ARG A 5 -7.86 16.94 6.01
N ASP A 6 -7.19 18.03 6.37
CA ASP A 6 -5.73 18.14 6.24
C ASP A 6 -5.01 17.34 7.33
N LEU A 7 -5.53 17.35 8.56
CA LEU A 7 -4.95 16.59 9.68
C LEU A 7 -5.05 15.07 9.45
N LEU A 8 -6.14 14.61 8.84
CA LEU A 8 -6.27 13.21 8.42
C LEU A 8 -5.35 12.91 7.23
N GLY A 9 -5.21 13.82 6.26
CA GLY A 9 -4.27 13.66 5.14
C GLY A 9 -2.82 13.48 5.61
N GLU A 10 -2.37 14.29 6.58
CA GLU A 10 -1.03 14.19 7.18
C GLU A 10 -0.88 12.92 8.03
N SER A 11 -1.91 12.54 8.80
CA SER A 11 -1.85 11.33 9.65
C SER A 11 -1.87 10.03 8.85
N LEU A 12 -2.47 10.04 7.66
CA LEU A 12 -2.58 8.89 6.75
C LEU A 12 -1.42 8.82 5.75
N GLY A 13 -0.52 9.81 5.71
CA GLY A 13 0.62 9.85 4.79
C GLY A 13 0.21 9.96 3.31
N VAL A 14 -0.84 10.73 3.00
CA VAL A 14 -1.32 10.87 1.61
C VAL A 14 -0.24 11.48 0.71
N GLY A 15 0.04 10.82 -0.41
CA GLY A 15 1.14 11.17 -1.33
C GLY A 15 2.50 10.63 -0.90
N GLU A 16 2.60 9.98 0.26
CA GLU A 16 3.80 9.27 0.67
C GLU A 16 3.84 7.85 0.08
N THR A 17 5.06 7.37 -0.14
CA THR A 17 5.32 6.03 -0.66
C THR A 17 6.01 5.18 0.39
N TYR A 18 5.48 3.97 0.61
CA TYR A 18 6.03 3.00 1.54
C TYR A 18 6.33 1.68 0.84
N ARG A 19 7.40 1.02 1.28
CA ARG A 19 7.72 -0.35 0.84
C ARG A 19 7.00 -1.34 1.75
N LEU A 20 5.96 -1.98 1.23
CA LEU A 20 5.04 -2.80 2.00
C LEU A 20 4.98 -4.22 1.46
N ARG A 21 4.86 -5.20 2.37
CA ARG A 21 4.53 -6.57 2.01
C ARG A 21 3.01 -6.64 1.88
N LEU A 22 2.52 -7.10 0.73
CA LEU A 22 1.09 -7.24 0.49
C LEU A 22 0.64 -8.66 0.84
N GLU A 23 -0.53 -8.75 1.45
CA GLU A 23 -1.23 -9.99 1.72
C GLU A 23 -2.60 -9.95 1.04
N GLU A 24 -3.13 -11.10 0.65
CA GLU A 24 -4.47 -11.17 0.09
C GLU A 24 -5.50 -11.42 1.19
N HIS A 25 -6.49 -10.53 1.30
CA HIS A 25 -7.60 -10.63 2.22
C HIS A 25 -8.90 -10.37 1.47
N ASP A 26 -9.82 -11.33 1.48
CA ASP A 26 -11.10 -11.27 0.75
C ASP A 26 -10.97 -10.88 -0.73
N GLY A 27 -9.92 -11.36 -1.41
CA GLY A 27 -9.63 -11.05 -2.82
C GLY A 27 -9.06 -9.65 -3.07
N THR A 28 -8.75 -8.91 -2.00
CA THR A 28 -8.10 -7.58 -2.05
C THR A 28 -6.69 -7.68 -1.49
N LEU A 29 -5.73 -7.00 -2.14
CA LEU A 29 -4.38 -6.91 -1.59
C LEU A 29 -4.34 -5.84 -0.50
N VAL A 30 -3.96 -6.23 0.70
CA VAL A 30 -3.87 -5.39 1.88
C VAL A 30 -2.46 -5.40 2.46
N ALA A 31 -2.10 -4.37 3.21
CA ALA A 31 -0.87 -4.30 3.96
C ALA A 31 -1.07 -3.53 5.26
N ASP A 32 -0.33 -3.92 6.29
CA ASP A 32 -0.29 -3.17 7.53
C ASP A 32 0.25 -1.75 7.28
N HIS A 33 -0.34 -0.78 7.96
CA HIS A 33 0.15 0.58 7.89
C HIS A 33 1.49 0.69 8.64
N PRO A 34 2.56 1.26 8.04
CA PRO A 34 3.87 1.36 8.69
C PRO A 34 3.89 2.30 9.90
N ASN A 35 2.79 3.02 10.13
CA ASN A 35 2.57 3.79 11.33
C ASN A 35 1.68 2.96 12.27
N ASP A 36 2.25 2.41 13.33
CA ASP A 36 1.55 1.60 14.33
C ASP A 36 0.39 2.35 15.02
N SER A 37 0.37 3.69 14.93
CA SER A 37 -0.74 4.51 15.44
C SER A 37 -1.91 4.64 14.46
N SER A 38 -1.77 4.16 13.22
CA SER A 38 -2.86 4.18 12.24
C SER A 38 -3.89 3.12 12.61
N PRO A 39 -5.17 3.49 12.80
CA PRO A 39 -6.23 2.53 13.06
C PRO A 39 -6.70 1.78 11.80
N MET A 40 -6.07 2.02 10.64
CA MET A 40 -6.51 1.50 9.34
C MET A 40 -5.34 0.89 8.56
N ASP A 41 -5.58 -0.30 8.02
CA ASP A 41 -4.70 -0.95 7.05
C ASP A 41 -4.76 -0.25 5.68
N ILE A 42 -3.82 -0.59 4.81
CA ILE A 42 -3.72 -0.09 3.45
C ILE A 42 -4.30 -1.13 2.50
N ALA A 43 -5.30 -0.77 1.70
CA ALA A 43 -5.85 -1.60 0.63
C ALA A 43 -5.32 -1.13 -0.73
N VAL A 44 -4.59 -1.99 -1.43
CA VAL A 44 -4.02 -1.69 -2.74
C VAL A 44 -5.04 -1.98 -3.82
N VAL A 45 -5.52 -0.92 -4.46
CA VAL A 45 -6.63 -0.96 -5.43
C VAL A 45 -6.24 -0.46 -6.82
N GLU A 46 -5.03 0.09 -6.96
CA GLU A 46 -4.48 0.63 -8.21
C GLU A 46 -3.05 0.14 -8.45
N GLY A 47 -2.62 0.16 -9.71
CA GLY A 47 -1.25 -0.23 -10.10
C GLY A 47 -0.98 -1.74 -10.06
N LEU A 48 -2.02 -2.53 -9.80
CA LEU A 48 -1.91 -3.98 -9.64
C LEU A 48 -1.55 -4.72 -10.93
N ASP A 49 -1.69 -4.10 -12.10
CA ASP A 49 -1.40 -4.71 -13.41
C ASP A 49 0.11 -4.87 -13.65
N GLY A 50 0.94 -4.15 -12.88
CA GLY A 50 2.40 -4.28 -12.91
C GLY A 50 2.94 -5.40 -12.02
N LEU A 51 2.09 -6.08 -11.25
CA LEU A 51 2.50 -7.19 -10.38
C LEU A 51 2.54 -8.50 -11.19
N GLU A 52 3.65 -9.22 -11.10
CA GLU A 52 3.80 -10.53 -11.75
C GLU A 52 2.94 -11.62 -11.08
N GLU A 53 2.64 -11.45 -9.79
CA GLU A 53 1.88 -12.39 -8.98
C GLU A 53 1.05 -11.62 -7.93
N ARG A 54 -0.10 -12.19 -7.51
CA ARG A 54 -0.99 -11.61 -6.51
C ARG A 54 -1.33 -12.68 -5.47
N PRO A 55 -0.90 -12.53 -4.20
CA PRO A 55 -0.04 -11.45 -3.67
C PRO A 55 1.42 -11.57 -4.13
N PRO A 56 2.15 -10.45 -4.28
CA PRO A 56 3.58 -10.44 -4.57
C PRO A 56 4.39 -11.08 -3.42
N ALA A 57 5.35 -11.95 -3.73
CA ALA A 57 6.23 -12.55 -2.73
C ALA A 57 7.19 -11.53 -2.10
N GLU A 58 7.56 -10.51 -2.87
CA GLU A 58 8.45 -9.44 -2.44
C GLU A 58 7.69 -8.16 -2.02
N PRO A 59 8.22 -7.39 -1.06
CA PRO A 59 7.67 -6.09 -0.72
C PRO A 59 7.70 -5.13 -1.92
N VAL A 60 6.58 -4.45 -2.15
CA VAL A 60 6.37 -3.52 -3.27
C VAL A 60 6.24 -2.09 -2.77
N THR A 61 6.51 -1.11 -3.63
CA THR A 61 6.34 0.30 -3.27
C THR A 61 4.91 0.74 -3.56
N VAL A 62 4.22 1.19 -2.51
CA VAL A 62 2.82 1.64 -2.55
C VAL A 62 2.75 3.11 -2.17
N GLU A 63 2.08 3.90 -3.00
CA GLU A 63 1.71 5.30 -2.71
C GLU A 63 0.32 5.37 -2.08
N ILE A 64 0.16 6.18 -1.04
CA ILE A 64 -1.15 6.42 -0.42
C ILE A 64 -1.94 7.47 -1.21
N VAL A 65 -3.12 7.11 -1.74
CA VAL A 65 -3.88 7.96 -2.68
C VAL A 65 -4.87 8.91 -1.97
N GLY A 66 -5.01 8.80 -0.64
CA GLY A 66 -5.86 9.71 0.15
C GLY A 66 -7.37 9.51 -0.04
N ARG A 67 -7.79 8.28 -0.37
CA ARG A 67 -9.18 7.84 -0.32
C ARG A 67 -9.32 6.61 0.57
N VAL A 68 -10.52 6.34 1.06
CA VAL A 68 -10.82 5.16 1.88
C VAL A 68 -11.73 4.21 1.08
N VAL A 69 -11.40 2.93 1.06
CA VAL A 69 -12.17 1.86 0.41
C VAL A 69 -12.34 0.73 1.42
N ASP A 70 -13.58 0.30 1.65
CA ASP A 70 -13.92 -0.77 2.59
C ASP A 70 -13.30 -0.61 3.99
N GLY A 71 -13.27 0.65 4.48
CA GLY A 71 -12.69 0.99 5.79
C GLY A 71 -11.16 1.02 5.86
N ARG A 72 -10.47 0.84 4.72
CA ARG A 72 -9.01 0.86 4.58
C ARG A 72 -8.54 2.03 3.73
N ILE A 73 -7.31 2.46 3.93
CA ILE A 73 -6.72 3.55 3.15
C ILE A 73 -6.32 2.99 1.78
N ALA A 74 -6.73 3.62 0.69
CA ALA A 74 -6.39 3.16 -0.64
C ALA A 74 -4.92 3.46 -0.98
N GLY A 75 -4.24 2.42 -1.43
CA GLY A 75 -2.88 2.48 -1.97
C GLY A 75 -2.84 2.18 -3.47
N ARG A 76 -1.78 2.67 -4.12
CA ARG A 76 -1.44 2.40 -5.51
C ARG A 76 -0.03 1.82 -5.59
N VAL A 77 0.15 0.71 -6.29
CA VAL A 77 1.50 0.22 -6.61
C VAL A 77 2.16 1.18 -7.59
N VAL A 78 3.31 1.73 -7.21
CA VAL A 78 4.14 2.58 -8.06
C VAL A 78 5.44 1.90 -8.48
N GLU A 79 5.89 0.90 -7.71
CA GLU A 79 7.01 0.03 -8.09
C GLU A 79 6.71 -1.42 -7.68
N PRO A 80 6.60 -2.35 -8.65
CA PRO A 80 6.45 -3.76 -8.33
C PRO A 80 7.76 -4.26 -7.68
N GLY A 81 7.63 -5.02 -6.59
CA GLY A 81 8.76 -5.63 -5.91
C GLY A 81 9.58 -6.44 -6.91
N ARG A 82 10.87 -6.12 -7.06
CA ARG A 82 11.73 -6.85 -7.98
C ARG A 82 11.88 -8.26 -7.46
N ARG A 83 11.40 -9.28 -8.17
CA ARG A 83 11.82 -10.66 -7.90
C ARG A 83 13.35 -10.69 -7.91
N THR A 84 13.96 -10.89 -6.76
CA THR A 84 15.38 -11.16 -6.63
C THR A 84 15.55 -12.51 -7.30
N ALA A 85 15.84 -12.50 -8.60
CA ALA A 85 16.25 -13.69 -9.30
C ALA A 85 17.55 -14.14 -8.63
N GLU A 86 17.44 -15.08 -7.70
CA GLU A 86 18.57 -15.82 -7.16
C GLU A 86 19.28 -16.47 -8.35
N ARG A 87 20.31 -15.78 -8.86
CA ARG A 87 21.33 -16.37 -9.70
C ARG A 87 22.16 -17.27 -8.80
N SER A 88 21.71 -18.50 -8.60
CA SER A 88 22.54 -19.56 -8.04
C SER A 88 23.31 -20.21 -9.19
N HIS A 89 24.63 -19.98 -9.16
CA HIS A 89 25.67 -20.47 -10.07
C HIS A 89 25.90 -21.98 -9.90
#